data_AF-A0A8J3FLD0-F1
#
_entry.id   AF-A0A8J3FLD0-F1
#
_cell.length_a   1.000
_cell.length_b   1.000
_cell.length_c   1.000
_cell.angle_alpha   90.00
_cell.angle_beta   90.00
_cell.angle_gamma   90.00
#
_symmetry.space_group_name_H-M   'P 1'
#
loop_
_entity.id
_entity.type
_entity.pdbx_description
1 polymer ?
#
loop_
_entity_poly.entity_id
_entity_poly.type
_entity_poly.pdbx_seq_one_letter_code
_entity_poly.pdbx_strand_id
1 'polypeptide(L)'
;MKTLKSLLILAIAISSFSVLGQEKSASSLLTDELKTKDENMYVIERVIPGAGNLSAEELQAISQTSCGVLDQMGSDNIKWLHSYVTGDKIYCVYMAKSEDLVREHAQKGGFPANSVAAVKTIIDPTTANNK
;
A
#
# COMPACT_ATOMS: atom_id res chain seq x y z
N MET A 1 57.61 9.74 -2.44
CA MET A 1 57.44 11.06 -1.79
C MET A 1 57.72 12.17 -2.78
N LYS A 2 56.68 12.77 -3.41
CA LYS A 2 56.55 14.21 -3.68
C LYS A 2 55.07 14.51 -3.90
N THR A 3 54.45 15.06 -2.87
CA THR A 3 53.11 15.64 -2.81
C THR A 3 53.19 17.12 -3.19
N LEU A 4 52.31 17.61 -4.08
CA LEU A 4 51.82 19.00 -4.09
C LEU A 4 50.70 19.10 -5.15
N LYS A 5 49.43 19.01 -4.73
CA LYS A 5 48.55 20.12 -4.34
C LYS A 5 48.27 21.13 -5.46
N SER A 6 47.04 21.02 -5.97
CA SER A 6 46.07 22.11 -6.12
C SER A 6 46.35 23.20 -7.15
N LEU A 7 45.65 23.10 -8.29
CA LEU A 7 45.03 24.29 -8.88
C LEU A 7 43.55 23.99 -9.21
N LEU A 8 42.73 24.57 -8.35
CA LEU A 8 41.32 24.86 -8.44
C LEU A 8 40.90 25.36 -9.84
N ILE A 9 40.02 24.65 -10.55
CA ILE A 9 39.05 25.28 -11.45
C ILE A 9 37.67 24.72 -11.14
N LEU A 10 36.90 25.61 -10.53
CA LEU A 10 35.48 25.55 -10.24
C LEU A 10 34.70 25.47 -11.55
N ALA A 11 34.13 24.30 -11.87
CA ALA A 11 33.07 24.18 -12.86
C ALA A 11 31.84 23.60 -12.15
N ILE A 12 31.07 24.50 -11.55
CA ILE A 12 29.72 24.23 -11.07
C ILE A 12 28.84 24.06 -12.31
N ALA A 13 28.68 22.82 -12.76
CA ALA A 13 27.55 22.46 -13.62
C ALA A 13 26.44 21.95 -12.69
N ILE A 14 25.61 22.86 -12.20
CA ILE A 14 24.28 22.52 -11.69
C ILE A 14 23.47 22.14 -12.94
N SER A 15 23.63 20.92 -13.42
CA SER A 15 22.59 20.30 -14.21
C SER A 15 21.47 19.98 -13.23
N SER A 16 20.42 20.79 -13.30
CA SER A 16 19.15 20.53 -12.68
C SER A 16 18.71 19.12 -13.05
N PHE A 17 18.98 18.15 -12.17
CA PHE A 17 18.25 16.90 -12.14
C PHE A 17 16.85 17.27 -11.65
N SER A 18 16.03 17.79 -12.57
CA SER A 18 14.61 17.55 -12.49
C SER A 18 14.44 16.04 -12.62
N VAL A 19 14.47 15.36 -11.46
CA VAL A 19 13.83 14.06 -11.31
C VAL A 19 12.40 14.28 -11.81
N LEU A 20 12.16 13.90 -13.06
CA LEU A 20 10.83 13.57 -13.54
C LEU A 20 10.45 12.25 -12.85
N GLY A 21 10.31 12.31 -11.53
CA GLY A 21 9.41 11.42 -10.83
C GLY A 21 8.05 11.83 -11.36
N GLN A 22 7.54 11.08 -12.33
CA GLN A 22 6.12 11.12 -12.59
C GLN A 22 5.47 10.77 -11.25
N GLU A 23 4.79 11.72 -10.63
CA GLU A 23 3.85 11.42 -9.56
C GLU A 23 2.73 10.63 -10.20
N LYS A 24 2.97 9.32 -10.34
CA LYS A 24 1.92 8.36 -10.57
C LYS A 24 1.03 8.47 -9.34
N SER A 25 -0.09 9.19 -9.49
CA SER A 25 -1.16 9.24 -8.49
C SER A 25 -1.41 7.82 -7.98
N ALA A 26 -1.73 7.66 -6.70
CA ALA A 26 -2.19 6.38 -6.16
C ALA A 26 -3.29 5.77 -7.06
N SER A 27 -4.14 6.61 -7.66
CA SER A 27 -5.11 6.22 -8.67
C SER A 27 -4.48 5.52 -9.88
N SER A 28 -3.37 6.03 -10.43
CA SER A 28 -2.71 5.47 -11.60
C SER A 28 -2.05 4.11 -11.37
N LEU A 29 -1.49 3.86 -10.18
CA LEU A 29 -0.95 2.55 -9.80
C LEU A 29 -2.08 1.53 -9.59
N LEU A 30 -3.21 1.99 -9.08
CA LEU A 30 -4.37 1.15 -8.81
C LEU A 30 -5.20 0.86 -10.07
N THR A 31 -5.29 1.79 -11.04
CA THR A 31 -6.07 1.60 -12.26
C THR A 31 -5.54 0.51 -13.19
N ASP A 32 -4.24 0.20 -13.16
CA ASP A 32 -3.70 -0.87 -14.00
C ASP A 32 -3.84 -2.25 -13.35
N GLU A 33 -3.84 -2.34 -12.01
CA GLU A 33 -4.13 -3.58 -11.28
C GLU A 33 -5.65 -3.89 -11.19
N LEU A 34 -6.50 -2.86 -11.21
CA LEU A 34 -7.97 -2.99 -11.25
C LEU A 34 -8.54 -3.45 -12.60
N LYS A 35 -7.71 -3.63 -13.63
CA LYS A 35 -8.14 -3.94 -15.02
C LYS A 35 -8.17 -5.43 -15.35
N THR A 36 -7.84 -6.33 -14.42
CA THR A 36 -8.09 -7.75 -14.64
C THR A 36 -9.58 -8.01 -14.42
N LYS A 37 -10.23 -8.69 -15.38
CA LYS A 37 -11.69 -8.83 -15.46
C LYS A 37 -12.32 -9.54 -14.23
N ASP A 38 -11.49 -10.12 -13.36
CA ASP A 38 -11.89 -11.04 -12.30
C ASP A 38 -11.36 -10.66 -10.89
N GLU A 39 -10.68 -9.52 -10.70
CA GLU A 39 -10.22 -9.06 -9.37
C GLU A 39 -10.79 -7.68 -9.01
N ASN A 40 -11.34 -7.55 -7.79
CA ASN A 40 -11.88 -6.30 -7.26
C ASN A 40 -10.99 -5.78 -6.13
N MET A 41 -10.87 -4.46 -6.01
CA MET A 41 -10.27 -3.85 -4.83
C MET A 41 -11.28 -3.76 -3.70
N TYR A 42 -10.83 -4.05 -2.49
CA TYR A 42 -11.58 -3.93 -1.25
C TYR A 42 -10.86 -3.02 -0.27
N VAL A 43 -11.63 -2.14 0.37
CA VAL A 43 -11.22 -1.40 1.57
C VAL A 43 -11.86 -2.08 2.78
N ILE A 44 -11.04 -2.42 3.76
CA ILE A 44 -11.43 -3.18 4.95
C ILE A 44 -11.21 -2.30 6.17
N GLU A 45 -12.25 -2.09 6.97
CA GLU A 45 -12.12 -1.44 8.28
C GLU A 45 -11.99 -2.51 9.37
N ARG A 46 -10.95 -2.37 10.19
CA ARG A 46 -10.66 -3.23 11.34
C ARG A 46 -10.63 -2.38 12.60
N VAL A 47 -11.56 -2.61 13.52
CA VAL A 47 -11.59 -1.95 14.83
C VAL A 47 -10.66 -2.71 15.77
N ILE A 48 -9.55 -2.07 16.14
CA ILE A 48 -8.52 -2.60 17.04
C ILE A 48 -8.19 -1.45 18.01
N PRO A 49 -8.79 -1.43 19.22
CA PRO A 49 -8.56 -0.35 20.18
C PRO A 49 -7.06 -0.14 20.45
N GLY A 50 -6.61 1.10 20.35
CA GLY A 50 -5.20 1.47 20.53
C GLY A 50 -4.26 1.01 19.41
N ALA A 51 -4.75 0.65 18.21
CA ALA A 51 -3.92 0.25 17.07
C ALA A 51 -2.77 1.22 16.77
N GLY A 52 -2.99 2.52 16.94
CA GLY A 52 -1.98 3.55 16.70
C GLY A 52 -0.85 3.58 17.72
N ASN A 53 -1.01 2.88 18.85
CA ASN A 53 0.00 2.74 19.89
C ASN A 53 0.80 1.44 19.77
N LEU A 54 0.48 0.58 18.79
CA LEU A 54 1.20 -0.67 18.55
C LEU A 54 2.65 -0.37 18.17
N SER A 55 3.57 -1.15 18.75
CA SER A 55 5.00 -1.05 18.44
C SER A 55 5.30 -1.53 17.02
N ALA A 56 6.50 -1.21 16.53
CA ALA A 56 6.96 -1.71 15.24
C ALA A 56 7.00 -3.25 15.19
N GLU A 57 7.39 -3.89 16.29
CA GLU A 57 7.43 -5.35 16.45
C GLU A 57 6.02 -5.95 16.45
N GLU A 58 5.05 -5.30 17.11
CA GLU A 58 3.65 -5.75 17.11
C GLU A 58 3.04 -5.64 15.70
N LEU A 59 3.27 -4.53 15.01
CA LEU A 59 2.83 -4.34 13.62
C LEU A 59 3.52 -5.34 12.67
N GLN A 60 4.79 -5.66 12.89
CA GLN A 60 5.50 -6.69 12.15
C GLN A 60 4.87 -8.07 12.37
N ALA A 61 4.56 -8.44 13.61
CA ALA A 61 3.94 -9.72 13.94
C ALA A 61 2.54 -9.86 13.32
N ILE A 62 1.75 -8.78 13.32
CA ILE A 62 0.45 -8.74 12.62
C ILE A 62 0.65 -8.95 11.12
N SER A 63 1.63 -8.27 10.52
CA SER A 63 1.93 -8.38 9.09
C SER A 63 2.38 -9.80 8.71
N GLN A 64 3.27 -10.41 9.51
CA GLN A 64 3.71 -11.80 9.32
C GLN A 64 2.54 -12.78 9.37
N THR A 65 1.64 -12.62 10.35
CA THR A 65 0.43 -13.43 10.46
C THR A 65 -0.43 -13.30 9.20
N SER A 66 -0.67 -12.07 8.73
CA SER A 66 -1.44 -11.80 7.52
C SER A 66 -0.83 -12.45 6.28
N CYS A 67 0.48 -12.30 6.08
CA CYS A 67 1.19 -12.90 4.95
C CYS A 67 1.15 -14.43 5.00
N GLY A 68 1.36 -15.04 6.17
CA GLY A 68 1.30 -16.50 6.32
C GLY A 68 -0.08 -17.08 5.97
N VAL A 69 -1.17 -16.36 6.26
CA VAL A 69 -2.52 -16.76 5.84
C VAL A 69 -2.71 -16.61 4.33
N LEU A 70 -2.21 -15.53 3.72
CA LEU A 70 -2.27 -15.34 2.27
C LEU A 70 -1.51 -16.45 1.53
N ASP A 71 -0.33 -16.83 2.01
CA ASP A 71 0.45 -17.94 1.46
C ASP A 71 -0.32 -19.26 1.49
N GLN A 72 -1.10 -19.51 2.56
CA GLN A 72 -1.95 -20.71 2.69
C GLN A 72 -3.18 -20.67 1.78
N MET A 73 -3.75 -19.49 1.51
CA MET A 73 -4.93 -19.31 0.66
C MET A 73 -4.60 -19.27 -0.83
N GLY A 74 -3.32 -19.09 -1.17
CA GLY A 74 -2.87 -18.89 -2.53
C GLY A 74 -3.03 -17.44 -2.98
N SER A 75 -1.91 -16.74 -3.13
CA SER A 75 -1.82 -15.31 -3.45
C SER A 75 -2.35 -14.92 -4.85
N ASP A 76 -2.81 -15.89 -5.65
CA ASP A 76 -3.39 -15.67 -6.98
C ASP A 76 -4.83 -15.16 -6.94
N ASN A 77 -5.54 -15.32 -5.82
CA ASN A 77 -6.96 -14.96 -5.70
C ASN A 77 -7.22 -13.82 -4.71
N ILE A 78 -6.24 -13.52 -3.86
CA ILE A 78 -6.27 -12.46 -2.85
C ILE A 78 -4.86 -11.93 -2.61
N LYS A 79 -4.73 -10.61 -2.58
CA LYS A 79 -3.46 -9.90 -2.38
C LYS A 79 -3.69 -8.74 -1.44
N TRP A 80 -2.84 -8.64 -0.43
CA TRP A 80 -2.77 -7.46 0.42
C TRP A 80 -1.88 -6.41 -0.27
N LEU A 81 -2.39 -5.19 -0.47
CA LEU A 81 -1.62 -4.10 -1.05
C LEU A 81 -0.90 -3.29 0.04
N HIS A 82 -1.66 -2.77 1.00
CA HIS A 82 -1.13 -1.99 2.13
C HIS A 82 -2.20 -1.78 3.21
N SER A 83 -1.78 -1.22 4.34
CA SER A 83 -2.65 -0.87 5.46
C SER A 83 -2.31 0.51 6.01
N TYR A 84 -3.32 1.23 6.48
CA TYR A 84 -3.21 2.48 7.21
C TYR A 84 -3.59 2.24 8.66
N VAL A 85 -2.61 2.39 9.56
CA VAL A 85 -2.84 2.32 11.00
C VAL A 85 -3.23 3.71 11.49
N THR A 86 -4.33 3.79 12.22
CA THR A 86 -4.86 5.03 12.84
C THR A 86 -5.01 4.81 14.35
N GLY A 87 -5.69 5.70 15.08
CA GLY A 87 -5.86 5.59 16.54
C GLY A 87 -6.40 4.23 17.00
N ASP A 88 -7.66 3.92 16.69
CA ASP A 88 -8.33 2.68 17.11
C ASP A 88 -8.71 1.74 15.95
N LYS A 89 -8.18 2.03 14.76
CA LYS A 89 -8.54 1.30 13.55
C LYS A 89 -7.35 1.07 12.63
N ILE A 90 -7.40 -0.04 11.92
CA ILE A 90 -6.55 -0.30 10.76
C ILE A 90 -7.45 -0.38 9.53
N TYR A 91 -7.13 0.38 8.50
CA TYR A 91 -7.78 0.29 7.19
C TYR A 91 -6.86 -0.46 6.24
N CYS A 92 -7.32 -1.56 5.68
CA CYS A 92 -6.53 -2.35 4.75
C CYS A 92 -7.06 -2.25 3.33
N VAL A 93 -6.16 -2.25 2.34
CA VAL A 93 -6.52 -2.29 0.92
C VAL A 93 -6.04 -3.62 0.34
N TYR A 94 -6.98 -4.37 -0.24
CA TYR A 94 -6.76 -5.69 -0.80
C TYR A 94 -7.27 -5.74 -2.24
N MET A 95 -6.64 -6.56 -3.08
CA MET A 95 -7.22 -7.05 -4.33
C MET A 95 -7.70 -8.48 -4.12
N ALA A 96 -8.93 -8.81 -4.50
CA ALA A 96 -9.45 -10.17 -4.36
C ALA A 96 -10.55 -10.48 -5.39
N LYS A 97 -10.73 -11.75 -5.71
CA LYS A 97 -11.82 -12.17 -6.62
C LYS A 97 -13.21 -12.00 -6.02
N SER A 98 -13.34 -12.03 -4.69
CA SER A 98 -14.61 -11.86 -3.97
C SER A 98 -14.42 -11.29 -2.57
N GLU A 99 -15.48 -10.70 -2.00
CA GLU A 99 -15.53 -10.27 -0.60
C GLU A 99 -15.32 -11.45 0.36
N ASP A 100 -15.84 -12.63 0.00
CA ASP A 100 -15.74 -13.84 0.82
C ASP A 100 -14.28 -14.24 1.07
N LEU A 101 -13.39 -14.13 0.07
CA LEU A 101 -11.97 -14.39 0.26
C LEU A 101 -11.33 -13.43 1.27
N VAL A 102 -11.75 -12.16 1.26
CA VAL A 102 -11.26 -11.16 2.23
C VAL A 102 -11.73 -11.50 3.65
N ARG A 103 -12.98 -11.95 3.79
CA ARG A 103 -13.54 -12.39 5.08
C ARG A 103 -12.89 -13.67 5.57
N GLU A 104 -12.65 -14.63 4.68
CA GLU A 104 -11.96 -15.88 4.99
C GLU A 104 -10.52 -15.61 5.46
N HIS A 105 -9.79 -14.71 4.79
CA HIS A 105 -8.46 -14.28 5.22
C HIS A 105 -8.48 -13.72 6.65
N ALA A 106 -9.40 -12.80 6.93
CA ALA A 106 -9.55 -12.21 8.26
C ALA A 106 -9.89 -13.28 9.32
N GLN A 107 -10.77 -14.22 8.99
CA GLN A 107 -11.15 -15.32 9.86
C GLN A 107 -9.97 -16.25 10.18
N LYS A 108 -9.21 -16.66 9.16
CA LYS A 108 -8.02 -17.53 9.34
C LYS A 108 -6.90 -16.85 10.12
N GLY A 109 -6.73 -15.54 9.92
CA GLY A 109 -5.72 -14.76 10.63
C GLY A 109 -6.12 -14.30 12.03
N GLY A 110 -7.40 -14.45 12.39
CA GLY A 110 -7.90 -14.04 13.70
C GLY A 110 -7.98 -12.52 13.89
N PHE A 111 -7.99 -11.74 12.80
CA PHE A 111 -8.16 -10.28 12.86
C PHE A 111 -9.59 -9.89 12.48
N PRO A 112 -10.14 -8.80 13.05
CA PRO A 112 -11.48 -8.36 12.72
C PRO A 112 -11.56 -7.83 11.28
N ALA A 113 -12.71 -8.01 10.64
CA ALA A 113 -13.08 -7.38 9.37
C ALA A 113 -14.48 -6.77 9.53
N ASN A 114 -14.56 -5.72 10.36
CA ASN A 114 -15.82 -5.10 10.78
C ASN A 114 -16.61 -4.57 9.58
N SER A 115 -15.91 -4.01 8.59
CA SER A 115 -16.47 -3.63 7.30
C SER A 115 -15.56 -4.09 6.18
N VAL A 116 -16.14 -4.57 5.08
CA VAL A 116 -15.44 -4.90 3.84
C VAL A 116 -16.26 -4.27 2.71
N ALA A 117 -15.64 -3.38 1.94
CA ALA A 117 -16.33 -2.64 0.88
C ALA A 117 -15.56 -2.73 -0.43
N ALA A 118 -16.22 -3.20 -1.48
CA ALA A 118 -15.67 -3.16 -2.83
C ALA A 118 -15.55 -1.70 -3.30
N VAL A 119 -14.34 -1.30 -3.72
CA VAL A 119 -14.09 0.01 -4.29
C VAL A 119 -14.71 0.07 -5.69
N LYS A 120 -15.67 0.98 -5.88
CA LYS A 120 -16.35 1.16 -7.18
C LYS A 120 -15.68 2.19 -8.06
N THR A 121 -15.06 3.19 -7.46
CA THR A 121 -14.37 4.27 -8.16
C THR A 121 -13.34 4.86 -7.21
N ILE A 122 -12.18 5.25 -7.75
CA ILE A 122 -11.16 6.00 -7.02
C ILE A 122 -11.18 7.42 -7.57
N ILE A 123 -11.22 8.39 -6.66
CA ILE A 123 -11.11 9.81 -6.99
C ILE A 123 -9.82 10.36 -6.39
N ASP A 124 -9.24 11.34 -7.05
CA ASP A 124 -8.06 12.08 -6.61
C ASP A 124 -8.16 13.54 -7.09
N PRO A 125 -7.20 14.44 -6.77
CA PRO A 125 -7.28 15.83 -7.21
C PRO A 125 -7.41 16.04 -8.72
N THR A 126 -6.99 15.09 -9.56
CA THR A 126 -7.16 15.15 -11.01
C THR A 126 -8.62 14.95 -11.42
N THR A 127 -9.37 14.17 -10.65
CA THR A 127 -10.81 13.96 -10.87
C THR A 127 -11.60 15.27 -10.82
N ALA A 128 -11.12 16.27 -10.07
CA ALA A 128 -11.76 17.58 -9.96
C ALA A 128 -11.75 18.39 -11.27
N ASN A 129 -10.86 18.08 -12.21
CA ASN A 129 -10.61 18.87 -13.42
C ASN A 129 -10.85 18.11 -14.73
N ASN A 130 -11.44 16.90 -14.67
CA ASN A 130 -11.83 16.16 -15.87
C ASN A 130 -12.94 16.92 -16.60
N LYS A 131 -12.57 17.64 -17.67
CA LYS A 131 -13.50 18.25 -18.64
C LYS A 131 -13.85 17.26 -19.74
#